data_AF-A0A6C0H6D6-F1
#
_entry.id   AF-A0A6C0H6D6-F1
#
_cell.length_a   1.000
_cell.length_b   1.000
_cell.length_c   1.000
_cell.angle_alpha   90.00
_cell.angle_beta   90.00
_cell.angle_gamma   90.00
#
_symmetry.space_group_name_H-M   'P 1'
#
loop_
_entity.id
_entity.type
_entity.pdbx_description
1 polymer ?
#
loop_
_entity_poly.entity_id
_entity_poly.type
_entity_poly.pdbx_seq_one_letter_code
_entity_poly.pdbx_strand_id
1 'polypeptide(L)'
;MSEIDDINKLQEYEQKLMDKLATVPEEEKQSIIDKIKEIGQMKIRFYESIKDKYLFYNNQLFNTDKVLKEQNQAMIIINKELNNIKENKLKIENDILKNNKQIQINQYYGLYYQSHAEVFKIIIYCCLFIIFVLFIKKKGILPSKISIILIIISFLIAIIMIVKKVWNLYWRDDTNFNQYSWIFDKSNYSYV
;
A
#
# COMPACT_ATOMS: atom_id res chain seq x y z
N MET A 1 -18.68 -0.38 -36.01
CA MET A 1 -17.52 0.48 -36.32
C MET A 1 -17.05 1.31 -35.12
N SER A 2 -17.95 1.86 -34.28
CA SER A 2 -17.56 2.71 -33.11
C SER A 2 -16.74 1.97 -32.04
N GLU A 3 -17.20 0.82 -31.55
CA GLU A 3 -16.62 0.17 -30.35
C GLU A 3 -15.20 -0.37 -30.55
N ILE A 4 -14.84 -0.82 -31.77
CA ILE A 4 -13.47 -1.27 -32.06
C ILE A 4 -12.50 -0.08 -32.07
N ASP A 5 -12.94 1.07 -32.58
CA ASP A 5 -12.15 2.31 -32.55
C ASP A 5 -11.96 2.81 -31.12
N ASP A 6 -13.00 2.70 -30.29
CA ASP A 6 -12.94 3.02 -28.86
C ASP A 6 -11.97 2.10 -28.10
N ILE A 7 -11.97 0.78 -28.39
CA ILE A 7 -11.00 -0.17 -27.83
C ILE A 7 -9.56 0.20 -28.23
N ASN A 8 -9.33 0.60 -29.48
CA ASN A 8 -8.00 0.98 -29.95
C ASN A 8 -7.48 2.24 -29.24
N LYS A 9 -8.33 3.27 -29.06
CA LYS A 9 -7.97 4.47 -28.29
C LYS A 9 -7.65 4.14 -26.84
N LEU A 10 -8.42 3.25 -26.23
CA LEU A 10 -8.14 2.76 -24.87
C LEU A 10 -6.81 2.02 -24.79
N GLN A 11 -6.47 1.21 -25.80
CA GLN A 11 -5.20 0.50 -25.88
C GLN A 11 -4.01 1.46 -25.99
N GLU A 12 -4.11 2.48 -26.84
CA GLU A 12 -3.07 3.51 -26.97
C GLU A 12 -2.89 4.30 -25.66
N TYR A 13 -3.99 4.58 -24.96
CA TYR A 13 -3.93 5.29 -23.70
C TYR A 13 -3.32 4.43 -22.58
N GLU A 14 -3.66 3.14 -22.53
CA GLU A 14 -3.04 2.18 -21.62
C GLU A 14 -1.52 2.07 -21.85
N GLN A 15 -1.07 1.99 -23.10
CA GLN A 15 0.37 1.98 -23.44
C GLN A 15 1.08 3.23 -22.93
N LYS A 16 0.51 4.41 -23.15
CA LYS A 16 1.07 5.67 -22.63
C LYS A 16 1.17 5.67 -21.10
N LEU A 17 0.21 5.06 -20.40
CA LEU A 17 0.23 4.94 -18.94
C LEU A 17 1.28 3.93 -18.47
N MET A 18 1.44 2.81 -19.18
CA MET A 18 2.48 1.82 -18.90
C MET A 18 3.90 2.39 -19.11
N ASP A 19 4.11 3.15 -20.18
CA ASP A 19 5.39 3.84 -20.43
C ASP A 19 5.71 4.84 -19.31
N LYS A 20 4.69 5.57 -18.84
CA LYS A 20 4.86 6.47 -17.69
C LYS A 20 5.21 5.70 -16.43
N LEU A 21 4.60 4.54 -16.16
CA LEU A 21 4.86 3.73 -14.97
C LEU A 21 6.35 3.42 -14.76
N ALA A 22 7.14 3.33 -15.83
CA ALA A 22 8.59 3.08 -15.77
C ALA A 22 9.41 4.29 -15.26
N THR A 23 8.84 5.50 -15.24
CA THR A 23 9.58 6.76 -15.00
C THR A 23 9.12 7.55 -13.78
N VAL A 24 7.96 7.24 -13.19
CA VAL A 24 7.40 8.00 -12.04
C VAL A 24 7.78 7.43 -10.67
N PRO A 25 7.84 8.28 -9.62
CA PRO A 25 8.02 7.87 -8.23
C PRO A 25 6.88 6.97 -7.71
N GLU A 26 7.17 6.17 -6.69
CA GLU A 26 6.29 5.11 -6.18
C GLU A 26 4.92 5.60 -5.68
N GLU A 27 4.85 6.85 -5.22
CA GLU A 27 3.61 7.47 -4.74
C GLU A 27 2.60 7.72 -5.88
N GLU A 28 3.08 8.00 -7.10
CA GLU A 28 2.20 8.26 -8.26
C GLU A 28 1.83 6.99 -9.03
N LYS A 29 2.56 5.90 -8.82
CA LYS A 29 2.33 4.63 -9.51
C LYS A 29 0.94 4.06 -9.21
N GLN A 30 0.44 4.18 -7.98
CA GLN A 30 -0.86 3.63 -7.61
C GLN A 30 -2.02 4.27 -8.40
N SER A 31 -2.00 5.60 -8.54
CA SER A 31 -3.03 6.31 -9.32
C SER A 31 -3.02 5.93 -10.81
N ILE A 32 -1.84 5.67 -11.37
CA ILE A 32 -1.70 5.21 -12.76
C ILE A 32 -2.24 3.79 -12.91
N ILE A 33 -1.94 2.91 -11.96
CA ILE A 33 -2.43 1.53 -11.96
C ILE A 33 -3.97 1.49 -11.86
N ASP A 34 -4.58 2.33 -11.03
CA ASP A 34 -6.04 2.41 -10.92
C ASP A 34 -6.69 2.81 -12.25
N LYS A 35 -6.09 3.78 -12.97
CA LYS A 35 -6.53 4.16 -14.31
C LYS A 35 -6.39 3.02 -15.33
N ILE A 36 -5.29 2.26 -15.28
CA ILE A 36 -5.12 1.06 -16.14
C ILE A 36 -6.22 0.03 -15.85
N LYS A 37 -6.58 -0.18 -14.58
CA LYS A 37 -7.67 -1.09 -14.19
C LYS A 37 -9.03 -0.63 -14.73
N GLU A 38 -9.34 0.66 -14.65
CA GLU A 38 -10.57 1.23 -15.22
C GLU A 38 -10.63 1.05 -16.75
N ILE A 39 -9.52 1.29 -17.44
CA ILE A 39 -9.40 1.07 -18.89
C ILE A 39 -9.64 -0.41 -19.23
N GLY A 40 -9.03 -1.33 -18.48
CA GLY A 40 -9.24 -2.77 -18.64
C GLY A 40 -10.70 -3.18 -18.47
N GLN A 41 -11.39 -2.65 -17.46
CA GLN A 41 -12.83 -2.88 -17.27
C GLN A 41 -13.67 -2.32 -18.41
N MET A 42 -13.31 -1.15 -18.94
CA MET A 42 -14.01 -0.55 -20.07
C MET A 42 -13.85 -1.40 -21.34
N LYS A 43 -12.64 -1.91 -21.61
CA LYS A 43 -12.40 -2.87 -22.70
C LYS A 43 -13.24 -4.13 -22.56
N ILE A 44 -13.33 -4.72 -21.36
CA ILE A 44 -14.18 -5.89 -21.09
C ILE A 44 -15.64 -5.59 -21.47
N ARG A 45 -16.19 -4.45 -21.02
CA ARG A 45 -17.56 -4.04 -21.34
C ARG A 45 -17.79 -3.91 -22.85
N PHE A 46 -16.83 -3.34 -23.59
CA PHE A 46 -16.96 -3.24 -25.05
C PHE A 46 -16.90 -4.60 -25.74
N TYR A 47 -15.96 -5.47 -25.36
CA TYR A 47 -15.89 -6.82 -25.94
C TYR A 47 -17.13 -7.66 -25.61
N GLU A 48 -17.72 -7.52 -24.42
CA GLU A 48 -19.00 -8.15 -24.06
C GLU A 48 -20.15 -7.60 -24.92
N SER A 49 -20.23 -6.28 -25.12
CA SER A 49 -21.23 -5.68 -26.00
C SER A 49 -21.12 -6.17 -27.45
N ILE A 50 -19.88 -6.26 -27.98
CA ILE A 50 -19.64 -6.83 -29.31
C ILE A 50 -20.10 -8.29 -29.33
N LYS A 51 -19.74 -9.09 -28.33
CA LYS A 51 -20.16 -10.50 -28.20
C LYS A 51 -21.69 -10.64 -28.28
N ASP A 52 -22.41 -9.82 -27.52
CA ASP A 52 -23.87 -9.86 -27.45
C ASP A 52 -24.53 -9.49 -28.78
N LYS A 53 -23.96 -8.52 -29.51
CA LYS A 53 -24.40 -8.21 -30.88
C LYS A 53 -24.20 -9.38 -31.83
N TYR A 54 -23.06 -10.06 -31.77
CA TYR A 54 -22.82 -11.25 -32.60
C TYR A 54 -23.78 -12.39 -32.26
N LEU A 55 -24.08 -12.63 -30.97
CA LEU A 55 -25.08 -13.62 -30.55
C LEU A 55 -26.48 -13.26 -31.06
N PHE A 56 -26.85 -11.98 -31.00
CA PHE A 56 -28.13 -11.49 -31.51
C PHE A 56 -28.27 -11.72 -33.03
N TYR A 57 -27.24 -11.38 -33.83
CA TYR A 57 -27.29 -11.57 -35.28
C TYR A 57 -27.31 -13.05 -35.68
N ASN A 58 -26.60 -13.91 -34.95
CA ASN A 58 -26.60 -15.35 -35.17
C ASN A 58 -28.02 -15.96 -35.02
N ASN A 59 -28.81 -15.44 -34.07
CA ASN A 59 -30.16 -15.93 -33.81
C ASN A 59 -31.20 -15.43 -34.84
N GLN A 60 -30.90 -14.40 -35.64
CA GLN A 60 -31.85 -13.73 -36.54
C GLN A 60 -31.66 -14.08 -38.03
N LEU A 61 -30.49 -14.61 -38.42
CA LEU A 61 -30.17 -14.92 -39.82
C LEU A 61 -30.49 -16.39 -40.12
N PHE A 62 -31.40 -16.64 -41.07
CA PHE A 62 -31.63 -17.97 -41.64
C PHE A 62 -30.37 -18.47 -42.36
N ASN A 63 -29.60 -19.33 -41.67
CA ASN A 63 -28.61 -20.31 -42.14
C ASN A 63 -28.01 -20.08 -43.54
N THR A 64 -27.05 -19.15 -43.65
CA THR A 64 -26.03 -19.24 -44.70
C THR A 64 -24.74 -19.70 -44.06
N ASP A 65 -24.30 -20.93 -44.34
CA ASP A 65 -23.14 -21.58 -43.69
C ASP A 65 -21.88 -20.72 -43.67
N LYS A 66 -21.66 -19.91 -44.72
CA LYS A 66 -20.54 -18.99 -44.82
C LYS A 66 -20.58 -17.88 -43.75
N VAL A 67 -21.74 -17.25 -43.55
CA VAL A 67 -21.92 -16.18 -42.56
C VAL A 67 -21.79 -16.72 -41.14
N LEU A 68 -22.35 -17.91 -40.89
CA LEU A 68 -22.23 -18.60 -39.60
C LEU A 68 -20.77 -18.93 -39.25
N LYS A 69 -19.97 -19.35 -40.23
CA LYS A 69 -18.54 -19.65 -40.03
C LYS A 69 -17.73 -18.40 -39.68
N GLU A 70 -17.96 -17.30 -40.39
CA GLU A 70 -17.29 -16.00 -40.13
C GLU A 70 -17.65 -15.46 -38.74
N GLN A 71 -18.93 -15.56 -38.33
CA GLN A 71 -19.38 -15.13 -37.00
C GLN A 71 -18.80 -15.99 -35.86
N ASN A 72 -18.70 -17.30 -36.04
CA ASN A 72 -18.06 -18.18 -35.07
C ASN A 72 -16.56 -17.88 -34.91
N GLN A 73 -15.86 -17.59 -36.01
CA GLN A 73 -14.46 -17.16 -35.95
C GLN A 73 -14.29 -15.84 -35.19
N ALA A 74 -15.17 -14.85 -35.44
CA ALA A 74 -15.18 -13.59 -34.70
C ALA A 74 -15.44 -13.82 -33.20
N MET A 75 -16.38 -14.69 -32.83
CA MET A 75 -16.69 -15.07 -31.46
C MET A 75 -15.49 -15.70 -30.74
N ILE A 76 -14.75 -16.58 -31.43
CA ILE A 76 -13.52 -17.19 -30.89
C ILE A 76 -12.47 -16.12 -30.61
N ILE A 77 -12.27 -15.17 -31.53
CA ILE A 77 -11.30 -14.07 -31.36
C ILE A 77 -11.72 -13.17 -30.17
N ILE A 78 -12.99 -12.79 -30.07
CA ILE A 78 -13.50 -11.96 -28.97
C ILE A 78 -13.31 -12.65 -27.62
N ASN A 79 -13.65 -13.94 -27.51
CA ASN A 79 -13.46 -14.70 -26.28
C ASN A 79 -11.99 -14.83 -25.89
N LYS A 80 -11.10 -15.00 -26.89
CA LYS A 80 -9.65 -15.02 -26.66
C LYS A 80 -9.15 -13.69 -26.10
N GLU A 81 -9.55 -12.56 -26.69
CA GLU A 81 -9.17 -11.23 -26.20
C GLU A 81 -9.74 -10.93 -24.81
N LEU A 82 -10.99 -11.32 -24.55
CA LEU A 82 -11.60 -11.22 -23.23
C LEU A 82 -10.81 -11.98 -22.16
N ASN A 83 -10.40 -13.21 -22.47
CA ASN A 83 -9.60 -14.01 -21.55
C ASN A 83 -8.22 -13.40 -21.30
N ASN A 84 -7.55 -12.93 -22.35
CA ASN A 84 -6.27 -12.24 -22.24
C ASN A 84 -6.36 -11.00 -21.33
N ILE A 85 -7.39 -10.16 -21.51
CA ILE A 85 -7.60 -8.98 -20.67
C ILE A 85 -7.88 -9.37 -19.21
N LYS A 86 -8.68 -10.42 -18.98
CA LYS A 86 -8.99 -10.91 -17.63
C LYS A 86 -7.73 -11.44 -16.92
N GLU A 87 -6.89 -12.21 -17.61
CA GLU A 87 -5.63 -12.69 -17.06
C GLU A 87 -4.67 -11.55 -16.72
N ASN A 88 -4.54 -10.56 -17.60
CA ASN A 88 -3.69 -9.40 -17.37
C ASN A 88 -4.21 -8.54 -16.20
N LYS A 89 -5.53 -8.39 -16.06
CA LYS A 89 -6.13 -7.74 -14.90
C LYS A 89 -5.75 -8.43 -13.59
N LEU A 90 -5.81 -9.76 -13.53
CA LEU A 90 -5.44 -10.52 -12.33
C LEU A 90 -3.95 -10.35 -11.98
N LYS A 91 -3.07 -10.30 -12.98
CA LYS A 91 -1.63 -10.03 -12.76
C LYS A 91 -1.42 -8.65 -12.14
N ILE A 92 -2.04 -7.62 -12.71
CA ILE A 92 -1.96 -6.25 -12.20
C ILE A 92 -2.49 -6.16 -10.75
N GLU A 93 -3.63 -6.80 -10.45
CA GLU A 93 -4.17 -6.82 -9.09
C GLU A 93 -3.22 -7.50 -8.09
N ASN A 94 -2.58 -8.60 -8.47
CA ASN A 94 -1.59 -9.28 -7.64
C ASN A 94 -0.33 -8.42 -7.39
N ASP A 95 0.14 -7.70 -8.42
CA ASP A 95 1.29 -6.81 -8.29
C ASP A 95 1.00 -5.63 -7.36
N ILE A 96 -0.20 -5.05 -7.43
CA ILE A 96 -0.66 -4.02 -6.48
C ILE A 96 -0.67 -4.57 -5.05
N LEU A 97 -1.27 -5.74 -4.84
CA LEU A 97 -1.35 -6.35 -3.50
C LEU A 97 0.05 -6.59 -2.93
N LYS A 98 0.99 -7.05 -3.76
CA LYS A 98 2.39 -7.25 -3.37
C LYS A 98 3.07 -5.93 -3.00
N ASN A 99 2.93 -4.89 -3.84
CA ASN A 99 3.52 -3.58 -3.58
C ASN A 99 2.94 -2.93 -2.32
N ASN A 100 1.62 -3.00 -2.12
CA ASN A 100 0.96 -2.49 -0.92
C ASN A 100 1.47 -3.18 0.35
N LYS A 101 1.64 -4.51 0.32
CA LYS A 101 2.26 -5.24 1.43
C LYS A 101 3.70 -4.77 1.68
N GLN A 102 4.48 -4.52 0.63
CA GLN A 102 5.85 -4.02 0.77
C GLN A 102 5.92 -2.62 1.40
N ILE A 103 5.01 -1.72 1.02
CA ILE A 103 4.89 -0.39 1.64
C ILE A 103 4.54 -0.52 3.13
N GLN A 104 3.56 -1.36 3.47
CA GLN A 104 3.18 -1.61 4.87
C GLN A 104 4.35 -2.17 5.68
N ILE A 105 5.11 -3.11 5.12
CA ILE A 105 6.32 -3.68 5.75
C ILE A 105 7.37 -2.59 5.97
N ASN A 106 7.66 -1.76 4.96
CA ASN A 106 8.63 -0.69 5.08
C ASN A 106 8.22 0.35 6.14
N GLN A 107 6.94 0.72 6.17
CA GLN A 107 6.39 1.62 7.19
C GLN A 107 6.50 1.01 8.59
N TYR A 108 6.15 -0.27 8.75
CA TYR A 108 6.29 -0.99 10.02
C TYR A 108 7.73 -0.93 10.52
N TYR A 109 8.70 -1.28 9.68
CA TYR A 109 10.11 -1.25 10.08
C TYR A 109 10.60 0.16 10.39
N GLY A 110 10.26 1.17 9.58
CA GLY A 110 10.65 2.56 9.84
C GLY A 110 10.18 3.05 11.20
N LEU A 111 8.95 2.72 11.55
CA LEU A 111 8.31 3.11 12.79
C LEU A 111 8.83 2.30 13.99
N TYR A 112 9.07 1.00 13.81
CA TYR A 112 9.80 0.15 14.76
C TYR A 112 11.16 0.75 15.11
N TYR A 113 11.97 1.13 14.10
CA TYR A 113 13.27 1.76 14.32
C TYR A 113 13.16 3.12 15.04
N GLN A 114 12.14 3.93 14.72
CA GLN A 114 11.91 5.20 15.39
C GLN A 114 11.61 5.02 16.90
N SER A 115 10.75 4.08 17.26
CA SER A 115 10.46 3.77 18.67
C SER A 115 11.69 3.27 19.42
N HIS A 116 12.53 2.44 18.80
CA HIS A 116 13.77 1.98 19.41
C HIS A 116 14.76 3.15 19.59
N ALA A 117 14.88 4.03 18.59
CA ALA A 117 15.74 5.21 18.66
C ALA A 117 15.32 6.17 19.80
N GLU A 118 14.03 6.30 20.07
CA GLU A 118 13.53 7.09 21.19
C GLU A 118 13.91 6.53 22.57
N VAL A 119 13.95 5.21 22.73
CA VAL A 119 14.44 4.56 23.94
C VAL A 119 15.94 4.80 24.09
N PHE A 120 16.71 4.65 23.01
CA PHE A 120 18.15 4.95 23.02
C PHE A 120 18.46 6.40 23.37
N LYS A 121 17.66 7.37 22.92
CA LYS A 121 17.81 8.79 23.32
C LYS A 121 17.69 8.97 24.84
N ILE A 122 16.73 8.31 25.49
CA ILE A 122 16.57 8.38 26.95
C ILE A 122 17.80 7.82 27.67
N ILE A 123 18.31 6.68 27.19
CA ILE A 123 19.50 6.04 27.75
C ILE A 123 20.71 6.97 27.62
N ILE A 124 20.93 7.57 26.43
CA ILE A 124 22.04 8.50 26.18
C ILE A 124 21.95 9.72 27.11
N TYR A 125 20.78 10.34 27.28
CA TYR A 125 20.62 11.48 28.18
C TYR A 125 20.86 11.10 29.65
N CYS A 126 20.43 9.91 30.08
CA CYS A 126 20.71 9.41 31.43
C CYS A 126 22.22 9.22 31.64
N CYS A 127 22.92 8.61 30.66
CA CYS A 127 24.38 8.45 30.70
C CYS A 127 25.10 9.80 30.77
N LEU A 128 24.70 10.79 29.96
CA LEU A 128 25.27 12.14 30.01
C LEU A 128 25.08 12.80 31.37
N PHE A 129 23.90 12.67 31.97
CA PHE A 129 23.61 13.20 33.30
C PHE A 129 24.47 12.55 34.38
N ILE A 130 24.63 11.22 34.34
CA ILE A 130 25.50 10.50 35.29
C ILE A 130 26.95 10.95 35.15
N ILE A 131 27.46 11.06 33.92
CA ILE A 131 28.82 11.56 33.65
C ILE A 131 29.01 12.96 34.24
N PHE A 132 28.01 13.84 34.06
CA PHE A 132 28.03 15.19 34.61
C PHE A 132 28.09 15.20 36.16
N VAL A 133 27.27 14.38 36.83
CA VAL A 133 27.30 14.26 38.30
C VAL A 133 28.64 13.73 38.80
N LEU A 134 29.21 12.71 38.14
CA LEU A 134 30.51 12.15 38.49
C LEU A 134 31.65 13.18 38.31
N PHE A 135 31.57 14.02 37.29
CA PHE A 135 32.54 15.09 37.06
C PHE A 135 32.51 16.14 38.19
N ILE A 136 31.31 16.55 38.64
CA ILE A 136 31.15 17.50 39.77
C ILE A 136 31.63 16.88 41.07
N LYS A 137 31.35 15.59 41.31
CA LYS A 137 31.87 14.85 42.47
C LYS A 137 33.39 14.84 42.49
N LYS A 138 34.04 14.59 41.34
CA LYS A 138 35.52 14.57 41.25
C LYS A 138 36.14 15.93 41.59
N LYS A 139 35.46 17.03 41.29
CA LYS A 139 35.88 18.39 41.70
C LYS A 139 35.68 18.69 43.18
N GLY A 140 35.12 17.78 43.96
CA GLY A 140 34.90 17.95 45.41
C GLY A 140 33.74 18.89 45.77
N ILE A 141 32.99 19.37 44.78
CA ILE A 141 31.88 20.31 44.98
C ILE A 141 30.68 19.60 45.62
N LEU A 142 30.48 18.32 45.31
CA LEU A 142 29.35 17.54 45.82
C LEU A 142 29.80 16.45 46.80
N PRO A 143 29.17 16.36 48.00
CA PRO A 143 29.39 15.26 48.93
C PRO A 143 29.07 13.90 48.31
N SER A 144 29.83 12.87 48.68
CA SER A 144 29.70 11.52 48.09
C SER A 144 28.29 10.93 48.27
N LYS A 145 27.65 11.16 49.43
CA LYS A 145 26.28 10.68 49.71
C LYS A 145 25.23 11.30 48.77
N ILE A 146 25.33 12.61 48.52
CA ILE A 146 24.38 13.35 47.66
C ILE A 146 24.53 12.91 46.20
N SER A 147 25.77 12.69 45.76
CA SER A 147 26.06 12.21 44.40
C SER A 147 25.47 10.82 44.13
N ILE A 148 25.56 9.91 45.11
CA ILE A 148 25.00 8.56 45.00
C ILE A 148 23.47 8.62 44.91
N ILE A 149 22.82 9.44 45.74
CA ILE A 149 21.35 9.62 45.71
C ILE A 149 20.90 10.17 44.36
N LEU A 150 21.60 11.16 43.78
CA LEU A 150 21.28 11.71 42.47
C LEU A 150 21.38 10.68 41.34
N ILE A 151 22.39 9.81 41.38
CA ILE A 151 22.57 8.74 40.40
C ILE A 151 21.42 7.74 40.51
N ILE A 152 21.05 7.33 41.74
CA ILE A 152 19.93 6.40 41.97
C ILE A 152 18.61 6.99 41.43
N ILE A 153 18.34 8.27 41.71
CA ILE A 153 17.15 8.96 41.22
C ILE A 153 17.14 9.03 39.69
N SER A 154 18.29 9.32 39.06
CA SER A 154 18.43 9.36 37.59
C SER A 154 18.08 8.01 36.96
N PHE A 155 18.54 6.90 37.54
CA PHE A 155 18.17 5.56 37.07
C PHE A 155 16.68 5.29 37.21
N LEU A 156 16.09 5.67 38.36
CA LEU A 156 14.67 5.48 38.63
C LEU A 156 13.79 6.23 37.62
N ILE A 157 14.15 7.47 37.30
CA ILE A 157 13.47 8.29 36.29
C ILE A 157 13.61 7.65 34.90
N ALA A 158 14.79 7.20 34.52
CA ALA A 158 15.02 6.55 33.23
C ALA A 158 14.18 5.28 33.09
N ILE A 159 14.12 4.44 34.13
CA ILE A 159 13.29 3.22 34.15
C ILE A 159 11.81 3.57 33.97
N ILE A 160 11.29 4.56 34.70
CA ILE A 160 9.89 4.99 34.58
C ILE A 160 9.59 5.47 33.16
N MET A 161 10.49 6.24 32.54
CA MET A 161 10.30 6.73 31.17
C MET A 161 10.33 5.60 30.13
N ILE A 162 11.23 4.63 30.29
CA ILE A 162 11.31 3.46 29.42
C ILE A 162 10.04 2.61 29.56
N VAL A 163 9.61 2.32 30.79
CA VAL A 163 8.38 1.55 31.05
C VAL A 163 7.16 2.24 30.43
N LYS A 164 7.03 3.57 30.57
CA LYS A 164 5.94 4.32 29.93
C LYS A 164 5.96 4.21 28.40
N LYS A 165 7.15 4.26 27.77
CA LYS A 165 7.28 4.13 26.32
C LYS A 165 7.02 2.71 25.82
N VAL A 166 7.53 1.71 26.53
CA VAL A 166 7.30 0.29 26.22
C VAL A 166 5.83 -0.05 26.42
N TRP A 167 5.19 0.44 27.49
CA TRP A 167 3.75 0.29 27.70
C TRP A 167 2.97 0.93 26.57
N ASN A 168 3.26 2.18 26.20
CA ASN A 168 2.60 2.84 25.06
C ASN A 168 2.79 2.03 23.75
N LEU A 169 3.97 1.48 23.52
CA LEU A 169 4.25 0.64 22.34
C LEU A 169 3.50 -0.70 22.38
N TYR A 170 3.39 -1.34 23.55
CA TYR A 170 2.69 -2.62 23.72
C TYR A 170 1.18 -2.50 23.47
N TRP A 171 0.59 -1.33 23.73
CA TRP A 171 -0.81 -1.03 23.45
C TRP A 171 -1.07 -0.49 22.04
N ARG A 172 -0.06 -0.44 21.17
CA ARG A 172 -0.21 -0.02 19.76
C ARG A 172 -0.33 -1.24 18.84
N ASP A 173 -1.29 -1.19 17.91
CA ASP A 173 -1.59 -2.28 16.97
C ASP A 173 -0.43 -2.58 16.01
N ASP A 174 -0.22 -3.88 15.78
CA ASP A 174 0.91 -4.49 15.05
C ASP A 174 0.83 -4.33 13.51
N THR A 175 -0.13 -3.55 12.99
CA THR A 175 -0.40 -3.45 11.54
C THR A 175 -0.44 -2.04 10.96
N ASN A 176 -0.47 -0.97 11.78
CA ASN A 176 -0.52 0.40 11.25
C ASN A 176 -0.04 1.45 12.27
N PHE A 177 1.27 1.68 12.35
CA PHE A 177 1.85 2.44 13.45
C PHE A 177 1.58 3.97 13.40
N ASN A 178 1.08 4.50 12.26
CA ASN A 178 0.69 5.91 12.13
C ASN A 178 -0.79 6.21 12.48
N GLN A 179 -1.57 5.23 12.94
CA GLN A 179 -2.97 5.46 13.33
C GLN A 179 -3.20 5.06 14.80
N TYR A 180 -3.85 5.94 15.57
CA TYR A 180 -4.41 5.57 16.86
C TYR A 180 -5.61 4.65 16.61
N SER A 181 -5.56 3.38 17.04
CA SER A 181 -6.76 2.54 17.10
C SER A 181 -7.61 2.97 18.29
N TRP A 182 -8.46 3.96 18.07
CA TRP A 182 -9.63 4.15 18.93
C TRP A 182 -10.63 3.02 18.65
N ILE A 183 -11.37 2.61 19.68
CA ILE A 183 -12.43 1.58 19.59
C ILE A 183 -13.56 1.99 18.61
N PHE A 184 -13.61 3.25 18.16
CA PHE A 184 -14.60 3.78 17.22
C PHE A 184 -13.95 4.47 16.03
N ASP A 185 -13.59 3.71 15.01
CA ASP A 185 -13.20 4.30 13.72
C ASP A 185 -14.43 4.59 12.86
N LYS A 186 -14.75 5.88 12.75
CA LYS A 186 -15.85 6.40 11.91
C LYS A 186 -15.59 6.19 10.42
N SER A 187 -14.36 5.86 10.00
CA SER A 187 -14.01 5.64 8.60
C SER A 187 -14.61 4.36 8.00
N ASN A 188 -15.05 3.41 8.84
CA ASN A 188 -15.70 2.16 8.41
C ASN A 188 -17.21 2.28 8.12
N TYR A 189 -17.79 3.48 8.21
CA TYR A 189 -19.17 3.74 7.80
C TYR A 189 -19.22 4.89 6.81
N SER A 190 -18.75 4.62 5.59
CA SER A 190 -19.06 5.42 4.41
C SER A 190 -20.00 4.61 3.50
N TYR A 191 -21.29 4.67 3.87
CA TYR A 191 -22.50 4.40 3.08
C TYR A 191 -22.69 3.01 2.44
N VAL A 192 -23.68 2.30 2.99
CA VAL A 192 -24.60 1.40 2.26
C VAL A 192 -25.15 2.10 1.02
#